data_AF-A0A3D8IHD2-F1
#
_entry.id   AF-A0A3D8IHD2-F1
#
_cell.length_a   1.000
_cell.length_b   1.000
_cell.length_c   1.000
_cell.angle_alpha   90.00
_cell.angle_beta   90.00
_cell.angle_gamma   90.00
#
_symmetry.space_group_name_H-M   'P 1'
#
loop_
_entity.id
_entity.type
_entity.pdbx_description
1 polymer ?
#
loop_
_entity_poly.entity_id
_entity_poly.type
_entity_poly.pdbx_seq_one_letter_code
_entity_poly.pdbx_strand_id
1 'polypeptide(L)'
;MLNTVKLGGWTSNEKPFEISKEAKQAFDGATNNVFGVRYELMLHLGTQIVAGRNYAFICRSESTTLNPKASYVLMIVYASLGECEKVKYQIAKIKKLVKQKPKAHICGGIVVTKADQALIKQLDCIEANHILSSFENAFKNMKGVSYSPELYVAHQVTQGINYHIIAKATLAGTNEVLGFRYVVFNSFMDENTIISIKHI
;
A
#
# COMPACT_ATOMS: atom_id res chain seq x y z
N MET A 1 -10.11 4.82 27.33
CA MET A 1 -8.80 5.44 27.05
C MET A 1 -9.00 6.45 25.93
N LEU A 2 -8.68 7.73 26.18
CA LEU A 2 -8.74 8.77 25.16
C LEU A 2 -7.53 8.61 24.23
N ASN A 3 -7.79 8.32 22.96
CA ASN A 3 -6.76 8.24 21.93
C ASN A 3 -6.11 9.64 21.80
N THR A 4 -4.91 9.81 22.36
CA THR A 4 -4.23 11.09 22.41
C THR A 4 -3.75 11.41 21.00
N VAL A 5 -4.43 12.31 20.31
CA VAL A 5 -4.03 12.74 18.96
C VAL A 5 -2.72 13.53 19.10
N LYS A 6 -1.62 12.94 18.65
CA LYS A 6 -0.31 13.57 18.68
C LYS A 6 -0.22 14.61 17.57
N LEU A 7 -0.21 15.90 17.92
CA LEU A 7 0.01 16.98 16.96
C LEU A 7 1.33 16.77 16.21
N GLY A 8 1.29 16.82 14.87
CA GLY A 8 2.44 16.56 14.00
C GLY A 8 2.80 15.09 13.79
N GLY A 9 2.20 14.15 14.55
CA GLY A 9 2.39 12.71 14.36
C GLY A 9 1.39 12.11 13.35
N TRP A 10 1.75 10.95 12.78
CA TRP A 10 0.82 10.14 12.00
C TRP A 10 -0.04 9.28 12.92
N THR A 11 -1.35 9.27 12.68
CA THR A 11 -2.30 8.32 13.25
C THR A 11 -2.64 7.28 12.19
N SER A 12 -2.28 6.02 12.44
CA SER A 12 -2.55 4.90 11.54
C SER A 12 -4.05 4.60 11.44
N ASN A 13 -4.53 4.26 10.25
CA ASN A 13 -5.83 3.65 10.04
C ASN A 13 -5.73 2.14 10.26
N GLU A 14 -6.37 1.63 11.31
CA GLU A 14 -6.35 0.20 11.67
C GLU A 14 -7.01 -0.68 10.61
N LYS A 15 -7.98 -0.10 9.88
CA LYS A 15 -8.76 -0.76 8.83
C LYS A 15 -8.56 -0.02 7.51
N PRO A 16 -7.43 -0.27 6.83
CA PRO A 16 -6.99 0.57 5.70
C PRO A 16 -7.91 0.52 4.47
N PHE A 17 -8.80 -0.47 4.38
CA PHE A 17 -9.84 -0.58 3.36
C PHE A 17 -11.10 0.23 3.67
N GLU A 18 -11.36 0.55 4.93
CA GLU A 18 -12.46 1.41 5.35
C GLU A 18 -12.04 2.87 5.09
N ILE A 19 -12.24 3.31 3.85
CA ILE A 19 -11.93 4.68 3.42
C ILE A 19 -13.10 5.59 3.82
N SER A 20 -12.86 6.51 4.75
CA SER A 20 -13.87 7.48 5.17
C SER A 20 -14.27 8.41 4.02
N LYS A 21 -15.47 9.01 4.12
CA LYS A 21 -15.95 9.99 3.13
C LYS A 21 -14.97 11.15 2.99
N GLU A 22 -14.41 11.66 4.10
CA GLU A 22 -13.45 12.76 4.08
C GLU A 22 -12.14 12.35 3.39
N ALA A 23 -11.62 11.16 3.69
CA ALA A 23 -10.40 10.65 3.07
C ALA A 23 -10.60 10.46 1.55
N LYS A 24 -11.75 9.91 1.15
CA LYS A 24 -12.10 9.77 -0.27
C LYS A 24 -12.23 11.13 -0.96
N GLN A 25 -12.88 12.10 -0.33
CA GLN A 25 -12.99 13.46 -0.87
C GLN A 25 -11.62 14.12 -1.04
N ALA A 26 -10.70 13.92 -0.10
CA ALA A 26 -9.33 14.42 -0.23
C ALA A 26 -8.61 13.78 -1.42
N PHE A 27 -8.72 12.45 -1.56
CA PHE A 27 -8.15 11.75 -2.69
C PHE A 27 -8.74 12.21 -4.04
N ASP A 28 -10.06 12.20 -4.18
CA ASP A 28 -10.76 12.60 -5.40
C ASP A 28 -10.41 14.07 -5.75
N GLY A 29 -10.47 14.96 -4.76
CA GLY A 29 -10.16 16.38 -4.92
C GLY A 29 -8.73 16.67 -5.37
N ALA A 30 -7.77 15.84 -4.95
CA ALA A 30 -6.36 15.97 -5.35
C ALA A 30 -6.05 15.32 -6.70
N THR A 31 -6.85 14.35 -7.16
CA THR A 31 -6.52 13.50 -8.32
C THR A 31 -7.39 13.73 -9.55
N ASN A 32 -8.62 14.24 -9.41
CA ASN A 32 -9.57 14.39 -10.52
C ASN A 32 -9.06 15.29 -11.67
N ASN A 33 -8.19 16.25 -11.39
CA ASN A 33 -7.65 17.18 -12.38
C ASN A 33 -6.20 16.84 -12.79
N VAL A 34 -5.73 15.63 -12.47
CA VAL A 34 -4.40 15.17 -12.89
C VAL A 34 -4.51 14.47 -14.24
N PHE A 35 -3.79 14.99 -15.23
CA PHE A 35 -3.76 14.43 -16.58
C PHE A 35 -2.54 13.50 -16.80
N GLY A 36 -2.66 12.58 -17.75
CA GLY A 36 -1.56 11.68 -18.15
C GLY A 36 -1.37 10.43 -17.28
N VAL A 37 -2.04 10.36 -16.13
CA VAL A 37 -2.02 9.22 -15.22
C VAL A 37 -3.36 9.07 -14.53
N ARG A 38 -3.87 7.84 -14.48
CA ARG A 38 -5.04 7.48 -13.67
C ARG A 38 -4.56 6.93 -12.34
N TYR A 39 -5.17 7.39 -11.25
CA TYR A 39 -4.97 6.83 -9.93
C TYR A 39 -6.22 6.08 -9.47
N GLU A 40 -6.01 4.89 -8.92
CA GLU A 40 -7.03 4.08 -8.27
C GLU A 40 -6.68 4.00 -6.79
N LEU A 41 -7.60 4.43 -5.92
CA LEU A 41 -7.41 4.42 -4.48
C LEU A 41 -7.55 2.99 -3.95
N MET A 42 -6.54 2.49 -3.25
CA MET A 42 -6.48 1.10 -2.78
C MET A 42 -6.57 1.02 -1.26
N LEU A 43 -5.80 1.85 -0.55
CA LEU A 43 -5.77 1.89 0.91
C LEU A 43 -5.67 3.32 1.41
N HIS A 44 -6.31 3.61 2.54
CA HIS A 44 -6.04 4.78 3.37
C HIS A 44 -5.23 4.34 4.60
N LEU A 45 -3.95 4.72 4.66
CA LEU A 45 -3.02 4.27 5.69
C LEU A 45 -3.14 5.05 7.01
N GLY A 46 -3.59 6.30 6.95
CA GLY A 46 -3.65 7.15 8.13
C GLY A 46 -3.64 8.63 7.81
N THR A 47 -3.73 9.43 8.87
CA THR A 47 -3.79 10.90 8.79
C THR A 47 -2.77 11.56 9.71
N GLN A 48 -2.42 12.80 9.42
CA GLN A 48 -1.56 13.62 10.25
C GLN A 48 -2.15 15.02 10.35
N ILE A 49 -2.30 15.53 11.57
CA ILE A 49 -2.73 16.92 11.81
C ILE A 49 -1.53 17.84 11.66
N VAL A 50 -1.67 18.84 10.79
CA VAL A 50 -0.71 19.91 10.50
C VAL A 50 -1.46 21.26 10.54
N ALA A 51 -1.00 22.28 9.83
CA ALA A 51 -1.81 23.47 9.52
C ALA A 51 -2.89 23.12 8.47
N GLY A 52 -3.79 22.20 8.82
CA GLY A 52 -4.63 21.42 7.90
C GLY A 52 -4.52 19.94 8.23
N ARG A 53 -4.66 19.09 7.21
CA ARG A 53 -4.56 17.64 7.40
C ARG A 53 -3.88 16.96 6.23
N ASN A 54 -2.94 16.07 6.53
CA ASN A 54 -2.39 15.15 5.56
C ASN A 54 -3.12 13.80 5.63
N TYR A 55 -3.32 13.19 4.48
CA TYR A 55 -3.84 11.82 4.31
C TYR A 55 -2.81 11.00 3.55
N ALA A 56 -2.51 9.79 4.03
CA ALA A 56 -1.60 8.85 3.38
C ALA A 56 -2.40 7.73 2.70
N PHE A 57 -2.16 7.55 1.40
CA PHE A 57 -2.84 6.55 0.59
C PHE A 57 -1.86 5.61 -0.11
N ILE A 58 -2.27 4.36 -0.31
CA ILE A 58 -1.71 3.51 -1.35
C ILE A 58 -2.63 3.59 -2.56
N CYS A 59 -2.04 3.89 -3.71
CA CYS A 59 -2.75 4.04 -4.97
C CYS A 59 -2.08 3.18 -6.04
N ARG A 60 -2.88 2.54 -6.87
CA ARG A 60 -2.40 2.05 -8.17
C ARG A 60 -2.40 3.24 -9.13
N SER A 61 -1.33 3.41 -9.88
CA SER A 61 -1.18 4.47 -10.88
C SER A 61 -0.90 3.85 -12.24
N GLU A 62 -1.56 4.32 -13.28
CA GLU A 62 -1.39 3.83 -14.64
C GLU A 62 -1.33 4.99 -15.64
N SER A 63 -0.28 5.03 -16.46
CA SER A 63 -0.12 6.10 -17.46
C SER A 63 -1.13 5.94 -18.60
N THR A 64 -1.69 7.04 -19.09
CA THR A 64 -2.68 7.04 -20.18
C THR A 64 -2.06 7.08 -21.58
N THR A 65 -0.94 6.38 -21.77
CA THR A 65 -0.19 6.29 -23.04
C THR A 65 -0.58 5.05 -23.83
N LEU A 66 -0.19 4.95 -25.11
CA LEU A 66 -0.42 3.75 -25.96
C LEU A 66 0.08 2.44 -25.33
N ASN A 67 1.15 2.50 -24.53
CA ASN A 67 1.68 1.37 -23.77
C ASN A 67 1.65 1.69 -22.27
N PRO A 68 0.51 1.53 -21.58
CA PRO A 68 0.36 1.88 -20.18
C PRO A 68 1.37 1.19 -19.28
N LYS A 69 1.95 1.93 -18.33
CA LYS A 69 2.84 1.37 -17.30
C LYS A 69 2.20 1.58 -15.95
N ALA A 70 1.84 0.46 -15.31
CA ALA A 70 1.31 0.45 -13.96
C ALA A 70 2.40 0.60 -12.90
N SER A 71 2.04 1.15 -11.75
CA SER A 71 2.87 1.24 -10.54
C SER A 71 1.96 1.30 -9.31
N TYR A 72 2.48 0.93 -8.14
CA TYR A 72 1.87 1.31 -6.86
C TYR A 72 2.70 2.42 -6.21
N VAL A 73 2.01 3.40 -5.67
CA VAL A 73 2.62 4.58 -5.04
C VAL A 73 2.04 4.81 -3.65
N LEU A 74 2.87 5.32 -2.75
CA LEU A 74 2.44 6.05 -1.57
C LEU A 74 2.15 7.49 -2.00
N MET A 75 0.92 7.94 -1.79
CA MET A 75 0.50 9.31 -2.07
C MET A 75 0.15 10.01 -0.76
N ILE A 76 0.74 11.17 -0.52
CA ILE A 76 0.33 12.06 0.56
C ILE A 76 -0.47 13.20 -0.05
N VAL A 77 -1.71 13.35 0.40
CA VAL A 77 -2.60 14.45 0.04
C VAL A 77 -2.75 15.39 1.22
N TYR A 78 -2.49 16.68 0.99
CA TYR A 78 -2.77 17.73 1.93
C TYR A 78 -4.17 18.32 1.67
N ALA A 79 -4.91 18.55 2.75
CA ALA A 79 -6.18 19.26 2.78
C ALA A 79 -6.04 20.52 3.66
N SER A 80 -6.38 21.68 3.11
CA SER A 80 -6.35 22.95 3.85
C SER A 80 -7.41 23.00 4.95
N LEU A 81 -7.26 23.94 5.89
CA LEU A 81 -8.32 24.29 6.84
C LEU A 81 -9.50 24.91 6.08
N GLY A 82 -10.73 24.62 6.54
CA GLY A 82 -11.97 24.96 5.84
C GLY A 82 -12.84 26.02 6.53
N GLU A 83 -12.31 26.77 7.49
CA GLU A 83 -13.14 27.64 8.34
C GLU A 83 -13.68 28.87 7.62
N CYS A 84 -13.04 29.34 6.54
CA CYS A 84 -13.50 30.49 5.74
C CYS A 84 -13.38 30.33 4.22
N GLU A 85 -12.59 29.35 3.73
CA GLU A 85 -12.38 29.08 2.30
C GLU A 85 -12.82 27.66 1.94
N LYS A 86 -13.12 27.43 0.65
CA LYS A 86 -13.29 26.07 0.13
C LYS A 86 -12.01 25.28 0.40
N VAL A 87 -12.15 24.09 0.98
CA VAL A 87 -11.02 23.17 1.24
C VAL A 87 -10.29 22.90 -0.07
N LYS A 88 -8.98 23.17 -0.08
CA LYS A 88 -8.09 22.90 -1.20
C LYS A 88 -7.39 21.57 -0.94
N TYR A 89 -7.37 20.71 -1.96
CA TYR A 89 -6.70 19.43 -1.92
C TYR A 89 -5.50 19.44 -2.86
N GLN A 90 -4.37 18.95 -2.37
CA GLN A 90 -3.09 18.99 -3.08
C GLN A 90 -2.35 17.67 -2.89
N ILE A 91 -1.82 17.11 -3.97
CA ILE A 91 -0.81 16.06 -3.86
C ILE A 91 0.48 16.70 -3.32
N ALA A 92 0.80 16.42 -2.06
CA ALA A 92 1.99 16.93 -1.39
C ALA A 92 3.22 16.07 -1.69
N LYS A 93 3.02 14.75 -1.84
CA LYS A 93 4.12 13.80 -2.12
C LYS A 93 3.62 12.58 -2.87
N ILE A 94 4.43 12.10 -3.81
CA ILE A 94 4.29 10.77 -4.42
C ILE A 94 5.61 10.03 -4.25
N LYS A 95 5.57 8.85 -3.63
CA LYS A 95 6.69 7.92 -3.55
C LYS A 95 6.32 6.62 -4.25
N LYS A 96 7.01 6.32 -5.34
CA LYS A 96 6.85 5.06 -6.07
C LYS A 96 7.36 3.89 -5.21
N LEU A 97 6.53 2.87 -5.01
CA LEU A 97 6.87 1.67 -4.25
C LEU A 97 7.33 0.55 -5.18
N VAL A 98 6.55 0.31 -6.23
CA VAL A 98 6.85 -0.67 -7.27
C VAL A 98 6.33 -0.18 -8.62
N LYS A 99 7.03 -0.54 -9.70
CA LYS A 99 6.69 -0.15 -11.07
C LYS A 99 6.85 -1.35 -11.99
N GLN A 100 5.94 -1.44 -12.96
CA GLN A 100 6.04 -2.38 -14.07
C GLN A 100 7.42 -2.27 -14.73
N LYS A 101 8.15 -3.38 -14.75
CA LYS A 101 9.41 -3.50 -15.50
C LYS A 101 9.22 -4.57 -16.55
N PRO A 102 9.47 -4.26 -17.84
CA PRO A 102 9.38 -5.27 -18.88
C PRO A 102 10.32 -6.42 -18.57
N LYS A 103 9.92 -7.62 -19.00
CA LYS A 103 10.77 -8.79 -18.94
C LYS A 103 11.94 -8.58 -19.89
N ALA A 104 13.17 -8.64 -19.37
CA ALA A 104 14.37 -8.69 -20.22
C ALA A 104 14.58 -10.10 -20.80
N HIS A 105 14.21 -11.15 -20.05
CA HIS A 105 14.20 -12.56 -20.43
C HIS A 105 13.02 -13.29 -19.76
N ILE A 106 12.99 -14.65 -19.76
CA ILE A 106 11.95 -15.46 -19.11
C ILE A 106 11.76 -15.07 -17.62
N CYS A 107 12.84 -14.63 -16.96
CA CYS A 107 12.88 -14.15 -15.57
C CYS A 107 13.29 -12.66 -15.47
N GLY A 108 12.97 -12.03 -14.33
CA GLY A 108 13.50 -10.73 -13.91
C GLY A 108 12.57 -9.52 -14.09
N GLY A 109 11.54 -9.58 -14.95
CA GLY A 109 10.54 -8.52 -15.08
C GLY A 109 9.60 -8.41 -13.87
N ILE A 110 9.18 -7.20 -13.51
CA ILE A 110 8.21 -6.95 -12.44
C ILE A 110 6.84 -6.74 -13.07
N VAL A 111 5.89 -7.60 -12.70
CA VAL A 111 4.48 -7.49 -13.08
C VAL A 111 3.73 -6.86 -11.91
N VAL A 112 3.15 -5.68 -12.15
CA VAL A 112 2.30 -4.98 -11.20
C VAL A 112 0.88 -5.52 -11.31
N THR A 113 0.26 -5.82 -10.18
CA THR A 113 -1.10 -6.38 -10.12
C THR A 113 -2.14 -5.35 -10.52
N LYS A 114 -3.29 -5.85 -11.00
CA LYS A 114 -4.49 -5.02 -11.17
C LYS A 114 -5.19 -4.82 -9.81
N ALA A 115 -6.07 -3.83 -9.74
CA ALA A 115 -6.73 -3.46 -8.49
C ALA A 115 -7.53 -4.62 -7.88
N ASP A 116 -8.27 -5.38 -8.69
CA ASP A 116 -9.03 -6.57 -8.30
C ASP A 116 -8.15 -7.71 -7.78
N GLN A 117 -7.02 -7.96 -8.45
CA GLN A 117 -6.04 -8.97 -8.06
C GLN A 117 -5.27 -8.60 -6.78
N ALA A 118 -5.19 -7.32 -6.46
CA ALA A 118 -4.38 -6.84 -5.35
C ALA A 118 -5.05 -7.05 -3.99
N LEU A 119 -6.37 -7.20 -3.96
CA LEU A 119 -7.21 -7.39 -2.76
C LEU A 119 -7.09 -8.82 -2.22
N ILE A 120 -5.87 -9.26 -1.95
CA ILE A 120 -5.50 -10.66 -1.78
C ILE A 120 -6.31 -11.40 -0.69
N LYS A 121 -6.74 -10.71 0.36
CA LYS A 121 -7.57 -11.26 1.44
C LYS A 121 -9.05 -11.44 1.08
N GLN A 122 -9.50 -10.77 0.03
CA GLN A 122 -10.88 -10.83 -0.46
C GLN A 122 -11.03 -11.83 -1.62
N LEU A 123 -9.90 -12.37 -2.11
CA LEU A 123 -9.87 -13.33 -3.20
C LEU A 123 -9.95 -14.75 -2.64
N ASP A 124 -10.96 -15.49 -3.07
CA ASP A 124 -11.05 -16.93 -2.84
C ASP A 124 -10.51 -17.68 -4.05
N CYS A 125 -9.20 -17.78 -4.17
CA CYS A 125 -8.55 -18.54 -5.24
C CYS A 125 -7.25 -19.21 -4.78
N ILE A 126 -6.85 -20.26 -5.50
CA ILE A 126 -5.66 -21.06 -5.20
C ILE A 126 -4.40 -20.18 -5.13
N GLU A 127 -4.27 -19.23 -6.06
CA GLU A 127 -3.13 -18.31 -6.07
C GLU A 127 -3.09 -17.42 -4.82
N ALA A 128 -4.23 -16.84 -4.41
CA ALA A 128 -4.32 -16.01 -3.22
C ALA A 128 -4.01 -16.80 -1.95
N ASN A 129 -4.59 -18.00 -1.82
CA ASN A 129 -4.36 -18.89 -0.68
C ASN A 129 -2.89 -19.32 -0.59
N HIS A 130 -2.25 -19.61 -1.73
CA HIS A 130 -0.83 -19.93 -1.79
C HIS A 130 0.05 -18.75 -1.35
N ILE A 131 -0.25 -17.53 -1.84
CA ILE A 131 0.51 -16.33 -1.47
C ILE A 131 0.38 -16.04 0.02
N LEU A 132 -0.83 -16.15 0.59
CA LEU A 132 -1.10 -15.91 2.00
C LEU A 132 -0.37 -16.92 2.89
N SER A 133 -0.46 -18.22 2.60
CA SER A 133 0.24 -19.25 3.39
C SER A 133 1.76 -19.14 3.26
N SER A 134 2.27 -18.80 2.07
CA SER A 134 3.68 -18.54 1.83
C SER A 134 4.18 -17.33 2.62
N PHE A 135 3.36 -16.26 2.70
CA PHE A 135 3.65 -15.10 3.53
C PHE A 135 3.69 -15.47 5.01
N GLU A 136 2.70 -16.19 5.52
CA GLU A 136 2.68 -16.66 6.92
C GLU A 136 3.93 -17.50 7.24
N ASN A 137 4.29 -18.42 6.34
CA ASN A 137 5.49 -19.24 6.47
C ASN A 137 6.79 -18.41 6.49
N ALA A 138 6.88 -17.36 5.66
CA ALA A 138 8.04 -16.47 5.65
C ALA A 138 8.20 -15.70 6.98
N PHE A 139 7.10 -15.43 7.68
CA PHE A 139 7.09 -14.62 8.91
C PHE A 139 6.97 -15.44 10.21
N LYS A 140 6.77 -16.77 10.15
CA LYS A 140 6.47 -17.63 11.31
C LYS A 140 7.45 -17.53 12.50
N ASN A 141 8.71 -17.22 12.25
CA ASN A 141 9.77 -17.15 13.27
C ASN A 141 10.07 -15.72 13.75
N MET A 142 9.36 -14.71 13.25
CA MET A 142 9.55 -13.32 13.66
C MET A 142 8.96 -13.09 15.05
N LYS A 143 9.71 -12.41 15.92
CA LYS A 143 9.29 -12.07 17.30
C LYS A 143 9.06 -10.57 17.44
N GLY A 144 8.16 -10.19 18.35
CA GLY A 144 7.89 -8.80 18.73
C GLY A 144 6.96 -8.02 17.78
N VAL A 145 6.88 -8.39 16.49
CA VAL A 145 5.98 -7.74 15.52
C VAL A 145 5.28 -8.80 14.69
N SER A 146 3.95 -8.69 14.59
CA SER A 146 3.13 -9.47 13.66
C SER A 146 2.89 -8.68 12.37
N TYR A 147 2.82 -9.37 11.25
CA TYR A 147 2.61 -8.78 9.93
C TYR A 147 1.37 -9.40 9.29
N SER A 148 0.47 -8.55 8.82
CA SER A 148 -0.73 -8.96 8.10
C SER A 148 -0.67 -8.45 6.66
N PRO A 149 -0.75 -9.32 5.64
CA PRO A 149 -0.69 -8.90 4.25
C PRO A 149 -1.98 -8.15 3.89
N GLU A 150 -1.91 -6.86 3.56
CA GLU A 150 -3.09 -6.08 3.17
C GLU A 150 -3.25 -6.04 1.66
N LEU A 151 -2.18 -5.85 0.89
CA LEU A 151 -2.28 -5.66 -0.56
C LEU A 151 -1.17 -6.38 -1.32
N TYR A 152 -1.52 -7.21 -2.30
CA TYR A 152 -0.57 -7.83 -3.22
C TYR A 152 -0.33 -6.92 -4.42
N VAL A 153 0.83 -6.25 -4.47
CA VAL A 153 1.04 -5.11 -5.40
C VAL A 153 1.87 -5.45 -6.64
N ALA A 154 2.67 -6.51 -6.59
CA ALA A 154 3.44 -7.00 -7.74
C ALA A 154 4.03 -8.37 -7.48
N HIS A 155 4.44 -9.05 -8.55
CA HIS A 155 5.36 -10.18 -8.48
C HIS A 155 6.50 -10.07 -9.49
N GLN A 156 7.55 -10.84 -9.24
CA GLN A 156 8.69 -10.98 -10.13
C GLN A 156 9.14 -12.44 -10.15
N VAL A 157 9.16 -13.05 -11.34
CA VAL A 157 9.69 -14.40 -11.54
C VAL A 157 11.22 -14.33 -11.54
N THR A 158 11.85 -15.11 -10.67
CA THR A 158 13.29 -15.26 -10.47
C THR A 158 13.62 -16.76 -10.42
N GLN A 159 14.49 -17.23 -9.51
CA GLN A 159 14.59 -18.66 -9.19
C GLN A 159 13.27 -19.18 -8.60
N GLY A 160 12.63 -18.39 -7.73
CA GLY A 160 11.25 -18.55 -7.31
C GLY A 160 10.41 -17.34 -7.71
N ILE A 161 9.37 -17.02 -6.94
CA ILE A 161 8.56 -15.83 -7.16
C ILE A 161 8.80 -14.86 -6.01
N ASN A 162 9.27 -13.65 -6.33
CA ASN A 162 9.27 -12.55 -5.39
C ASN A 162 7.89 -11.93 -5.38
N TYR A 163 7.17 -12.04 -4.27
CA TYR A 163 5.90 -11.37 -4.05
C TYR A 163 6.14 -10.04 -3.32
N HIS A 164 5.54 -8.98 -3.84
CA HIS A 164 5.59 -7.65 -3.26
C HIS A 164 4.26 -7.35 -2.58
N ILE A 165 4.29 -7.12 -1.28
CA ILE A 165 3.12 -6.99 -0.41
C ILE A 165 3.18 -5.68 0.36
N ILE A 166 2.05 -4.98 0.48
CA ILE A 166 1.85 -3.98 1.53
C ILE A 166 1.30 -4.72 2.74
N ALA A 167 2.06 -4.72 3.83
CA ALA A 167 1.68 -5.39 5.07
C ALA A 167 1.43 -4.38 6.18
N LYS A 168 0.43 -4.63 7.02
CA LYS A 168 0.23 -3.92 8.29
C LYS A 168 1.09 -4.59 9.36
N ALA A 169 1.85 -3.80 10.12
CA ALA A 169 2.65 -4.26 11.24
C ALA A 169 1.92 -3.96 12.55
N THR A 170 1.78 -4.96 13.42
CA THR A 170 1.23 -4.80 14.77
C THR A 170 2.20 -5.29 15.82
N LEU A 171 2.23 -4.64 16.99
CA LEU A 171 3.03 -5.10 18.10
C LEU A 171 2.47 -6.45 18.59
N ALA A 172 3.33 -7.48 18.65
CA ALA A 172 2.90 -8.84 18.95
C ALA A 172 2.20 -8.92 20.31
N GLY A 173 1.07 -9.65 20.35
CA GLY A 173 0.25 -9.77 21.57
C GLY A 173 -0.64 -8.56 21.87
N THR A 174 -0.68 -7.57 20.98
CA THR A 174 -1.54 -6.37 21.11
C THR A 174 -2.24 -6.04 19.79
N ASN A 175 -3.14 -5.06 19.83
CA ASN A 175 -3.76 -4.47 18.63
C ASN A 175 -3.07 -3.17 18.18
N GLU A 176 -1.93 -2.81 18.78
CA GLU A 176 -1.22 -1.57 18.45
C GLU A 176 -0.63 -1.64 17.04
N VAL A 177 -1.06 -0.74 16.15
CA VAL A 177 -0.56 -0.65 14.78
C VAL A 177 0.72 0.18 14.72
N LEU A 178 1.84 -0.50 14.40
CA LEU A 178 3.18 0.09 14.22
C LEU A 178 3.40 0.71 12.83
N GLY A 179 2.33 0.82 12.05
CA GLY A 179 2.30 1.34 10.68
C GLY A 179 2.33 0.25 9.61
N PHE A 180 2.66 0.65 8.39
CA PHE A 180 2.66 -0.22 7.22
C PHE A 180 4.07 -0.46 6.71
N ARG A 181 4.29 -1.61 6.07
CA ARG A 181 5.55 -1.96 5.42
C ARG A 181 5.30 -2.36 3.98
N TYR A 182 6.26 -2.00 3.14
CA TYR A 182 6.44 -2.64 1.84
C TYR A 182 7.38 -3.83 2.03
N VAL A 183 6.84 -5.03 1.85
CA VAL A 183 7.51 -6.31 2.03
C VAL A 183 7.78 -6.93 0.67
N VAL A 184 8.96 -7.51 0.53
CA VAL A 184 9.27 -8.43 -0.56
C VAL A 184 9.72 -9.73 0.07
N PHE A 185 9.07 -10.84 -0.30
CA PHE A 185 9.50 -12.18 0.09
C PHE A 185 9.57 -13.07 -1.15
N ASN A 186 10.49 -14.02 -1.14
CA ASN A 186 10.62 -15.03 -2.18
C ASN A 186 9.93 -16.32 -1.73
N SER A 187 9.20 -16.94 -2.65
CA SER A 187 8.69 -18.30 -2.49
C SER A 187 9.31 -19.16 -3.59
N PHE A 188 10.04 -20.20 -3.20
CA PHE A 188 10.67 -21.16 -4.11
C PHE A 188 10.52 -22.56 -3.53
N MET A 189 9.75 -23.41 -4.21
CA MET A 189 9.39 -24.74 -3.67
C MET A 189 8.73 -24.57 -2.29
N ASP A 190 9.23 -25.25 -1.25
CA ASP A 190 8.74 -25.15 0.11
C ASP A 190 9.42 -24.04 0.94
N GLU A 191 10.40 -23.34 0.35
CA GLU A 191 11.16 -22.30 1.02
C GLU A 191 10.51 -20.92 0.83
N ASN A 192 10.30 -20.22 1.95
CA ASN A 192 9.73 -18.88 1.98
C ASN A 192 10.65 -17.94 2.74
N THR A 193 11.27 -16.99 2.04
CA THR A 193 12.33 -16.14 2.61
C THR A 193 11.99 -14.65 2.47
N ILE A 194 12.17 -13.89 3.55
CA ILE A 194 12.00 -12.44 3.53
C ILE A 194 13.21 -11.82 2.83
N ILE A 195 12.98 -11.12 1.70
CA ILE A 195 14.02 -10.39 0.98
C ILE A 195 14.21 -9.00 1.57
N SER A 196 13.10 -8.29 1.83
CA SER A 196 13.17 -6.95 2.43
C SER A 196 11.87 -6.54 3.12
N ILE A 197 12.01 -5.70 4.14
CA ILE A 197 10.92 -5.02 4.82
C ILE A 197 11.29 -3.54 4.87
N LYS A 198 10.44 -2.66 4.32
CA LYS A 198 10.68 -1.21 4.29
C LYS A 198 9.51 -0.47 4.90
N HIS A 199 9.79 0.51 5.78
CA HIS A 199 8.76 1.42 6.24
C HIS A 199 8.26 2.28 5.08
N ILE A 200 6.95 2.46 5.03
CA ILE A 200 6.29 3.38 4.10
C ILE A 200 5.55 4.46 4.86
#